data_AF-A0A3M0IH92-F1
#
_entry.id   AF-A0A3M0IH92-F1
#
_cell.length_a   1.000
_cell.length_b   1.000
_cell.length_c   1.000
_cell.angle_alpha   90.00
_cell.angle_beta   90.00
_cell.angle_gamma   90.00
#
_symmetry.space_group_name_H-M   'P 1'
#
loop_
_entity.id
_entity.type
_entity.pdbx_description
1 polymer ?
#
loop_
_entity_poly.entity_id
_entity_poly.type
_entity_poly.pdbx_seq_one_letter_code
_entity_poly.pdbx_strand_id
1 'polypeptide(L)'
;MTVRRLLAVPVLAVLLAGCGIRPTEVPTDFGGAPSRVPCSLSEPDVSAQTALGMPVQVFLLCGASLVTVDRTVRVPDGTADARRRVLVAQGLLDQLARTPSDSERNAGYATYVRGGTSVSGPRSSDPEDTLRLSTAPEQLTSYALAQIICTFSDSTAAEGDGSVVLGGPGGERPRRYECSDDVRSRPGTARPPSSEVTGG
;
A
#
# COMPACT_ATOMS: atom_id res chain seq x y z
N MET A 1 -25.17 -90.68 -45.78
CA MET A 1 -24.85 -90.59 -44.34
C MET A 1 -24.51 -89.15 -44.00
N THR A 2 -25.38 -88.55 -43.21
CA THR A 2 -25.25 -87.23 -42.59
C THR A 2 -24.06 -87.18 -41.62
N VAL A 3 -23.15 -86.21 -41.74
CA VAL A 3 -22.81 -85.29 -40.65
C VAL A 3 -22.45 -83.92 -41.23
N ARG A 4 -23.18 -82.96 -40.69
CA ARG A 4 -23.16 -81.51 -40.84
C ARG A 4 -22.13 -80.97 -39.86
N ARG A 5 -21.31 -79.99 -40.27
CA ARG A 5 -21.08 -78.75 -39.49
C ARG A 5 -20.21 -77.78 -40.27
N LEU A 6 -20.91 -76.81 -40.86
CA LEU A 6 -20.43 -75.46 -41.09
C LEU A 6 -19.76 -74.95 -39.81
N LEU A 7 -18.61 -74.29 -39.95
CA LEU A 7 -18.15 -73.16 -39.12
C LEU A 7 -16.90 -72.59 -39.81
N ALA A 8 -17.10 -72.06 -41.02
CA ALA A 8 -16.24 -71.03 -41.54
C ALA A 8 -16.81 -69.69 -41.04
N VAL A 9 -15.92 -68.79 -40.62
CA VAL A 9 -16.16 -67.39 -40.18
C VAL A 9 -16.57 -67.25 -38.70
N PRO A 10 -15.88 -66.46 -37.84
CA PRO A 10 -14.76 -65.55 -38.10
C PRO A 10 -13.51 -65.76 -37.20
N VAL A 11 -12.34 -65.83 -37.83
CA VAL A 11 -11.00 -65.61 -37.23
C VAL A 11 -10.74 -64.10 -36.96
N LEU A 12 -11.81 -63.29 -36.90
CA LEU A 12 -11.77 -61.83 -36.85
C LEU A 12 -12.38 -61.28 -35.55
N ALA A 13 -11.96 -61.81 -34.39
CA ALA A 13 -12.44 -61.32 -33.08
C ALA A 13 -11.32 -60.93 -32.10
N VAL A 14 -10.04 -61.10 -32.48
CA VAL A 14 -8.91 -60.92 -31.53
C VAL A 14 -8.16 -59.59 -31.70
N LEU A 15 -8.40 -58.83 -32.78
CA LEU A 15 -7.68 -57.55 -33.03
C LEU A 15 -8.39 -56.30 -32.49
N LEU A 16 -9.48 -56.45 -31.73
CA LEU A 16 -10.16 -55.36 -31.02
C LEU A 16 -9.73 -55.24 -29.55
N ALA A 17 -8.65 -55.91 -29.13
CA ALA A 17 -7.92 -55.53 -27.94
C ALA A 17 -7.20 -54.20 -28.20
N GLY A 18 -7.99 -53.13 -28.38
CA GLY A 18 -7.48 -51.78 -28.25
C GLY A 18 -6.78 -51.71 -26.91
N CYS A 19 -5.52 -51.31 -26.90
CA CYS A 19 -4.83 -50.90 -25.69
C CYS A 19 -5.69 -49.80 -25.07
N GLY A 20 -6.53 -50.20 -24.11
CA GLY A 20 -7.45 -49.30 -23.44
C GLY A 20 -6.61 -48.24 -22.77
N ILE A 21 -6.55 -47.05 -23.37
CA ILE A 21 -6.13 -45.85 -22.68
C ILE A 21 -7.21 -45.65 -21.64
N ARG A 22 -6.98 -46.16 -20.43
CA ARG A 22 -7.76 -45.71 -19.28
C ARG A 22 -7.47 -44.22 -19.20
N PRO A 23 -8.48 -43.35 -19.33
CA PRO A 23 -8.27 -41.95 -18.99
C PRO A 23 -7.82 -41.97 -17.53
N THR A 24 -6.55 -41.63 -17.30
CA THR A 24 -6.12 -41.19 -15.99
C THR A 24 -6.76 -39.83 -15.83
N GLU A 25 -8.01 -39.81 -15.38
CA GLU A 25 -8.61 -38.61 -14.80
C GLU A 25 -7.73 -38.26 -13.60
N VAL A 26 -6.78 -37.36 -13.84
CA VAL A 26 -6.16 -36.63 -12.76
C VAL A 26 -7.30 -35.80 -12.20
N PRO A 27 -7.64 -35.90 -10.90
CA PRO A 27 -8.57 -34.99 -10.28
C PRO A 27 -7.93 -33.61 -10.38
N THR A 28 -8.27 -32.86 -11.41
CA THR A 28 -7.84 -31.47 -11.56
C THR A 28 -8.74 -30.63 -10.68
N ASP A 29 -8.65 -30.89 -9.37
CA ASP A 29 -9.05 -29.97 -8.31
C ASP A 29 -7.93 -28.92 -8.20
N PHE A 30 -7.66 -28.23 -9.31
CA PHE A 30 -7.01 -26.94 -9.25
C PHE A 30 -8.08 -26.02 -8.71
N GLY A 31 -8.25 -25.99 -7.38
CA GLY A 31 -9.15 -25.08 -6.69
C GLY A 31 -9.10 -23.71 -7.39
N GLY A 32 -10.28 -23.10 -7.57
CA GLY A 32 -10.48 -21.99 -8.50
C GLY A 32 -9.31 -21.01 -8.55
N ALA A 33 -8.94 -20.58 -9.76
CA ALA A 33 -7.78 -19.72 -10.00
C ALA A 33 -7.69 -18.64 -8.91
N PRO A 34 -6.54 -18.49 -8.20
CA PRO A 34 -6.44 -17.56 -7.09
C PRO A 34 -6.85 -16.19 -7.59
N SER A 35 -7.97 -15.69 -7.08
CA SER A 35 -8.35 -14.30 -7.24
C SER A 35 -7.26 -13.51 -6.52
N ARG A 36 -6.36 -12.91 -7.30
CA ARG A 36 -5.39 -11.96 -6.77
C ARG A 36 -6.19 -10.75 -6.32
N VAL A 37 -6.59 -10.74 -5.06
CA VAL A 37 -7.16 -9.55 -4.42
C VAL A 37 -6.10 -8.46 -4.61
N PRO A 38 -6.41 -7.38 -5.35
CA PRO A 38 -5.46 -6.32 -5.56
C PRO A 38 -4.96 -5.81 -4.22
N CYS A 39 -3.68 -5.45 -4.16
CA CYS A 39 -3.06 -4.90 -2.95
C CYS A 39 -3.10 -5.85 -1.74
N SER A 40 -2.94 -7.15 -2.02
CA SER A 40 -2.37 -8.07 -1.05
C SER A 40 -0.92 -8.33 -1.43
N LEU A 41 0.02 -7.85 -0.62
CA LEU A 41 1.39 -8.35 -0.65
C LEU A 41 1.40 -9.57 0.25
N SER A 42 1.64 -10.77 -0.32
CA SER A 42 1.55 -12.01 0.45
C SER A 42 2.63 -12.15 1.53
N GLU A 43 3.65 -11.31 1.56
CA GLU A 43 4.69 -11.34 2.59
C GLU A 43 5.17 -9.90 2.83
N PRO A 44 5.38 -9.47 4.10
CA PRO A 44 6.11 -8.25 4.37
C PRO A 44 7.51 -8.40 3.76
N ASP A 45 7.96 -7.36 3.05
CA ASP A 45 9.26 -7.34 2.37
C ASP A 45 10.34 -7.81 3.36
N VAL A 46 10.96 -8.97 3.14
CA VAL A 46 11.90 -9.60 4.09
C VAL A 46 13.09 -8.66 4.40
N SER A 47 13.35 -7.75 3.46
CA SER A 47 14.25 -6.61 3.57
C SER A 47 13.93 -5.68 4.76
N ALA A 48 12.65 -5.52 5.11
CA ALA A 48 12.20 -4.69 6.22
C ALA A 48 12.43 -5.36 7.59
N GLN A 49 12.37 -6.69 7.67
CA GLN A 49 12.54 -7.45 8.92
C GLN A 49 14.00 -7.51 9.39
N THR A 50 14.96 -7.38 8.46
CA THR A 50 16.40 -7.34 8.78
C THR A 50 16.95 -5.92 8.93
N ALA A 51 16.14 -4.90 8.68
CA ALA A 51 16.56 -3.51 8.75
C ALA A 51 16.53 -2.99 10.20
N LEU A 52 17.68 -2.53 10.71
CA LEU A 52 17.74 -1.69 11.91
C LEU A 52 16.91 -0.42 11.67
N GLY A 53 15.80 -0.26 12.40
CA GLY A 53 14.90 0.90 12.28
C GLY A 53 13.58 0.73 13.05
N MET A 54 12.84 1.82 13.16
CA MET A 54 11.48 1.87 13.69
C MET A 54 10.49 1.44 12.60
N PRO A 55 9.66 0.40 12.83
CA PRO A 55 8.60 0.03 11.90
C PRO A 55 7.54 1.14 11.87
N VAL A 56 7.08 1.48 10.67
CA VAL A 56 6.05 2.50 10.43
C VAL A 56 5.13 2.05 9.30
N GLN A 57 3.96 2.66 9.21
CA GLN A 57 3.03 2.46 8.10
C GLN A 57 2.98 3.71 7.23
N VAL A 58 2.90 3.52 5.91
CA VAL A 58 2.63 4.59 4.95
C VAL A 58 1.39 4.26 4.13
N PHE A 59 0.62 5.28 3.73
CA PHE A 59 -0.61 5.09 2.94
C PHE A 59 -0.33 5.22 1.45
N LEU A 60 -0.36 4.08 0.74
CA LEU A 60 -0.26 4.03 -0.73
C LEU A 60 -1.64 3.95 -1.38
N LEU A 61 -1.76 4.44 -2.61
CA LEU A 61 -2.98 4.26 -3.38
C LEU A 61 -3.05 2.81 -3.88
N CYS A 62 -4.20 2.20 -3.69
CA CYS A 62 -4.60 0.92 -4.26
C CYS A 62 -5.97 1.09 -4.92
N GLY A 63 -6.02 0.98 -6.25
CA GLY A 63 -7.26 1.25 -6.99
C GLY A 63 -7.76 2.66 -6.70
N ALA A 64 -8.89 2.80 -6.01
CA ALA A 64 -9.48 4.09 -5.67
C ALA A 64 -9.26 4.53 -4.20
N SER A 65 -8.61 3.70 -3.37
CA SER A 65 -8.52 3.90 -1.92
C SER A 65 -7.07 3.90 -1.42
N LEU A 66 -6.84 4.43 -0.23
CA LEU A 66 -5.56 4.34 0.46
C LEU A 66 -5.48 3.05 1.29
N VAL A 67 -4.33 2.38 1.22
CA VAL A 67 -4.03 1.15 1.96
C VAL A 67 -2.66 1.29 2.63
N THR A 68 -2.52 0.77 3.85
CA THR A 68 -1.26 0.82 4.58
C THR A 68 -0.25 -0.17 4.02
N VAL A 69 1.01 0.25 4.01
CA VAL A 69 2.16 -0.56 3.64
C VAL A 69 3.24 -0.37 4.70
N ASP A 70 3.77 -1.48 5.21
CA ASP A 70 4.82 -1.47 6.22
C ASP A 70 6.14 -0.99 5.64
N ARG A 71 6.81 -0.11 6.37
CA ARG A 71 8.11 0.49 6.05
C ARG A 71 8.96 0.56 7.31
N THR A 72 10.23 0.91 7.14
CA THR A 72 11.16 1.14 8.25
C THR A 72 11.80 2.52 8.14
N VAL A 73 11.77 3.27 9.24
CA VAL A 73 12.39 4.60 9.35
C VAL A 73 13.53 4.54 10.36
N ARG A 74 14.65 5.17 10.03
CA ARG A 74 15.77 5.32 10.97
C ARG A 74 15.63 6.63 11.69
N VAL A 75 15.53 6.57 13.02
CA VAL A 75 15.46 7.75 13.88
C VAL A 75 16.66 7.68 14.83
N PRO A 76 17.55 8.69 14.83
CA PRO A 76 18.64 8.73 15.81
C PRO A 76 18.10 8.78 17.24
N ASP A 77 18.70 7.98 18.13
CA ASP A 77 18.37 8.01 19.55
C ASP A 77 18.84 9.33 20.22
N GLY A 78 18.23 9.68 21.35
CA GLY A 78 18.66 10.83 22.17
C GLY A 78 18.32 12.23 21.65
N THR A 79 17.54 12.37 20.57
CA THR A 79 17.03 13.68 20.12
C THR A 79 15.90 14.20 21.03
N ALA A 80 15.85 15.51 21.29
CA ALA A 80 14.71 16.14 21.95
C ALA A 80 13.40 15.90 21.16
N ASP A 81 12.26 15.80 21.86
CA ASP A 81 11.01 15.28 21.29
C ASP A 81 10.47 16.08 20.09
N ALA A 82 10.51 17.41 20.14
CA ALA A 82 10.10 18.25 19.01
C ALA A 82 10.97 18.01 17.76
N ARG A 83 12.30 17.86 17.94
CA ARG A 83 13.23 17.54 16.85
C ARG A 83 13.03 16.11 16.35
N ARG A 84 12.70 15.17 17.24
CA ARG A 84 12.36 13.79 16.89
C ARG A 84 11.14 13.73 15.99
N ARG A 85 10.08 14.49 16.29
CA ARG A 85 8.84 14.56 15.47
C ARG A 85 9.15 14.91 14.02
N VAL A 86 9.95 15.96 13.79
CA VAL A 86 10.33 16.39 12.43
C VAL A 86 11.17 15.33 11.72
N LEU A 87 12.09 14.66 12.43
CA LEU A 87 12.90 13.59 11.84
C LEU A 87 12.04 12.37 11.45
N VAL A 88 11.09 11.99 12.29
CA VAL A 88 10.12 10.92 11.98
C VAL A 88 9.27 11.32 10.78
N ALA A 89 8.73 12.54 10.76
CA ALA A 89 7.92 13.05 9.65
C ALA A 89 8.71 13.07 8.33
N GLN A 90 9.98 13.47 8.36
CA GLN A 90 10.84 13.41 7.17
C GLN A 90 11.06 11.97 6.72
N GLY A 91 11.36 11.06 7.65
CA GLY A 91 11.52 9.65 7.33
C GLY A 91 10.26 9.02 6.74
N LEU A 92 9.08 9.37 7.25
CA LEU A 92 7.79 8.95 6.70
C LEU A 92 7.56 9.49 5.28
N LEU A 93 7.85 10.77 5.03
CA LEU A 93 7.78 11.35 3.68
C LEU A 93 8.75 10.67 2.72
N ASP A 94 9.97 10.39 3.16
CA ASP A 94 10.96 9.69 2.35
C ASP A 94 10.47 8.28 1.98
N GLN A 95 9.88 7.55 2.92
CA GLN A 95 9.30 6.23 2.65
C GLN A 95 8.07 6.31 1.75
N LEU A 96 7.21 7.30 1.94
CA LEU A 96 5.99 7.50 1.15
C LEU A 96 6.29 7.94 -0.30
N ALA A 97 7.35 8.71 -0.49
CA ALA A 97 7.79 9.21 -1.79
C ALA A 97 8.68 8.21 -2.56
N ARG A 98 9.08 7.09 -1.94
CA ARG A 98 9.80 6.02 -2.64
C ARG A 98 8.93 5.48 -3.76
N THR A 99 9.55 5.32 -4.93
CA THR A 99 8.94 4.58 -6.03
C THR A 99 8.54 3.19 -5.53
N PRO A 100 7.26 2.79 -5.66
CA PRO A 100 6.83 1.47 -5.22
C PRO A 100 7.66 0.38 -5.89
N SER A 101 7.99 -0.68 -5.16
CA SER A 101 8.79 -1.81 -5.68
C SER A 101 8.10 -2.53 -6.83
N ASP A 102 8.80 -3.40 -7.55
CA ASP A 102 8.20 -4.14 -8.67
C ASP A 102 7.02 -5.00 -8.22
N SER A 103 7.13 -5.63 -7.04
CA SER A 103 6.03 -6.41 -6.44
C SER A 103 4.84 -5.51 -6.07
N GLU A 104 5.10 -4.35 -5.47
CA GLU A 104 4.06 -3.36 -5.14
C GLU A 104 3.33 -2.84 -6.37
N ARG A 105 4.07 -2.47 -7.43
CA ARG A 105 3.46 -2.01 -8.69
C ARG A 105 2.64 -3.13 -9.35
N ASN A 106 3.14 -4.37 -9.36
CA ASN A 106 2.41 -5.53 -9.87
C ASN A 106 1.14 -5.84 -9.05
N ALA A 107 1.14 -5.51 -7.76
CA ALA A 107 -0.04 -5.60 -6.89
C ALA A 107 -1.00 -4.42 -7.02
N GLY A 108 -0.63 -3.36 -7.76
CA GLY A 108 -1.46 -2.19 -8.04
C GLY A 108 -1.24 -0.98 -7.13
N TYR A 109 -0.16 -0.98 -6.32
CA TYR A 109 0.17 0.16 -5.47
C TYR A 109 0.80 1.31 -6.25
N ALA A 110 0.43 2.54 -5.88
CA ALA A 110 0.99 3.78 -6.41
C ALA A 110 1.22 4.84 -5.32
N THR A 111 2.15 5.76 -5.58
CA THR A 111 2.31 6.99 -4.80
C THR A 111 2.27 8.20 -5.72
N TYR A 112 1.63 9.27 -5.25
CA TYR A 112 1.58 10.57 -5.92
C TYR A 112 2.47 11.60 -5.20
N VAL A 113 3.09 11.22 -4.09
CA VAL A 113 4.06 12.06 -3.38
C VAL A 113 5.37 12.02 -4.15
N ARG A 114 5.86 13.20 -4.55
CA ARG A 114 7.11 13.30 -5.31
C ARG A 114 8.31 13.18 -4.39
N GLY A 115 9.33 12.47 -4.85
CA GLY A 115 10.65 12.48 -4.22
C GLY A 115 11.20 13.90 -4.08
N GLY A 116 11.91 14.16 -2.99
CA GLY A 116 12.44 15.49 -2.67
C GLY A 116 11.45 16.42 -1.95
N THR A 117 10.21 15.97 -1.68
CA THR A 117 9.34 16.65 -0.71
C THR A 117 9.98 16.57 0.66
N SER A 118 10.18 17.71 1.32
CA SER A 118 10.82 17.77 2.63
C SER A 118 9.91 18.41 3.67
N VAL A 119 10.19 18.14 4.93
CA VAL A 119 9.49 18.72 6.07
C VAL A 119 10.48 19.39 7.01
N SER A 120 10.11 20.57 7.49
CA SER A 120 10.80 21.28 8.56
C SER A 120 9.86 21.48 9.75
N GLY A 121 10.44 21.87 10.89
CA GLY A 121 9.68 22.21 12.08
C GLY A 121 8.91 23.54 11.97
N PRO A 122 8.26 23.94 13.08
CA PRO A 122 7.51 25.19 13.18
C PRO A 122 8.42 26.41 13.02
N ARG A 123 7.83 27.52 12.56
CA ARG A 123 8.38 28.86 12.72
C ARG A 123 8.03 29.41 14.09
N SER A 124 8.63 30.54 14.45
CA SER A 124 8.40 31.21 15.73
C SER A 124 6.94 31.60 16.00
N SER A 125 6.13 31.75 14.95
CA SER A 125 4.69 32.09 15.04
C SER A 125 3.77 30.87 14.96
N ASP A 126 4.32 29.67 14.77
CA ASP A 126 3.54 28.47 14.56
C ASP A 126 3.35 27.70 15.87
N PRO A 127 2.25 26.93 15.98
CA PRO A 127 2.11 25.87 16.97
C PRO A 127 3.32 24.93 16.97
N GLU A 128 3.74 24.44 18.15
CA GLU A 128 4.96 23.63 18.34
C GLU A 128 4.98 22.34 17.49
N ASP A 129 3.81 21.76 17.23
CA ASP A 129 3.60 20.54 16.47
C ASP A 129 3.51 20.75 14.94
N THR A 130 3.65 21.99 14.47
CA THR A 130 3.54 22.29 13.03
C THR A 130 4.65 21.62 12.24
N LEU A 131 4.25 20.92 11.18
CA LEU A 131 5.12 20.36 10.16
C LEU A 131 5.01 21.19 8.89
N ARG A 132 6.09 21.85 8.47
CA ARG A 132 6.13 22.67 7.26
C ARG A 132 6.68 21.91 6.08
N LEU A 133 5.85 21.72 5.06
CA LEU A 133 6.24 21.07 3.81
C LEU A 133 7.01 22.05 2.89
N SER A 134 7.91 21.53 2.07
CA SER A 134 8.60 22.30 1.02
C SER A 134 7.70 22.73 -0.13
N THR A 135 6.50 22.16 -0.23
CA THR A 135 5.43 22.54 -1.15
C THR A 135 4.18 22.87 -0.34
N ALA A 136 3.49 23.95 -0.68
CA ALA A 136 2.30 24.33 0.08
C ALA A 136 1.21 23.24 -0.03
N PRO A 137 0.54 22.84 1.08
CA PRO A 137 -0.45 21.76 1.08
C PRO A 137 -1.54 21.91 0.00
N GLU A 138 -1.98 23.14 -0.25
CA GLU A 138 -2.99 23.49 -1.25
C GLU A 138 -2.52 23.37 -2.71
N GLN A 139 -1.20 23.29 -2.95
CA GLN A 139 -0.62 23.07 -4.28
C GLN A 139 -0.37 21.59 -4.59
N LEU A 140 -0.52 20.71 -3.60
CA LEU A 140 -0.45 19.27 -3.80
C LEU A 140 -1.72 18.77 -4.50
N THR A 141 -1.59 17.69 -5.26
CA THR A 141 -2.78 16.99 -5.80
C THR A 141 -3.60 16.40 -4.65
N SER A 142 -4.91 16.17 -4.87
CA SER A 142 -5.77 15.57 -3.84
C SER A 142 -5.21 14.25 -3.32
N TYR A 143 -4.70 13.39 -4.22
CA TYR A 143 -4.03 12.14 -3.85
C TYR A 143 -2.78 12.36 -3.00
N ALA A 144 -1.86 13.23 -3.42
CA ALA A 144 -0.62 13.45 -2.68
C ALA A 144 -0.89 14.03 -1.29
N LEU A 145 -1.82 14.99 -1.20
CA LEU A 145 -2.21 15.60 0.08
C LEU A 145 -2.85 14.56 1.01
N ALA A 146 -3.78 13.73 0.51
CA ALA A 146 -4.42 12.67 1.28
C ALA A 146 -3.40 11.63 1.78
N GLN A 147 -2.46 11.19 0.92
CA GLN A 147 -1.42 10.24 1.30
C GLN A 147 -0.52 10.78 2.42
N ILE A 148 -0.10 12.05 2.34
CA ILE A 148 0.73 12.69 3.37
C ILE A 148 -0.02 12.79 4.69
N ILE A 149 -1.26 13.32 4.67
CA ILE A 149 -2.05 13.52 5.89
C ILE A 149 -2.34 12.18 6.56
N CYS A 150 -2.80 11.17 5.81
CA CYS A 150 -3.10 9.87 6.39
C CYS A 150 -1.88 9.15 6.94
N THR A 151 -0.72 9.29 6.29
CA THR A 151 0.54 8.74 6.80
C THR A 151 0.99 9.42 8.08
N PHE A 152 0.89 10.75 8.16
CA PHE A 152 1.29 11.48 9.36
C PHE A 152 0.31 11.27 10.52
N SER A 153 -1.00 11.25 10.24
CA SER A 153 -2.07 11.01 11.22
C SER A 153 -1.97 9.64 11.92
N ASP A 154 -1.48 8.62 11.21
CA ASP A 154 -1.34 7.25 11.73
C ASP A 154 0.03 7.00 12.40
N SER A 155 0.79 8.06 12.68
CA SER A 155 2.14 7.98 13.19
C SER A 155 2.34 8.82 14.44
N THR A 156 3.51 8.70 15.07
CA THR A 156 3.91 9.57 16.19
C THR A 156 4.13 11.03 15.79
N ALA A 157 4.05 11.36 14.50
CA ALA A 157 4.05 12.73 14.01
C ALA A 157 2.74 13.46 14.27
N ALA A 158 1.63 12.75 14.50
CA ALA A 158 0.32 13.30 14.77
C ALA A 158 0.21 13.96 16.15
N GLU A 159 -0.83 14.76 16.31
CA GLU A 159 -1.32 15.19 17.62
C GLU A 159 -2.06 14.06 18.33
N GLY A 160 -2.38 14.25 19.62
CA GLY A 160 -3.07 13.24 20.43
C GLY A 160 -4.47 12.88 19.92
N ASP A 161 -5.07 13.72 19.08
CA ASP A 161 -6.37 13.50 18.43
C ASP A 161 -6.25 12.83 17.04
N GLY A 162 -5.03 12.51 16.58
CA GLY A 162 -4.78 11.93 15.25
C GLY A 162 -4.80 12.96 14.11
N SER A 163 -4.96 14.25 14.41
CA SER A 163 -4.85 15.32 13.43
C SER A 163 -3.39 15.74 13.23
N VAL A 164 -3.12 16.47 12.15
CA VAL A 164 -1.78 16.95 11.81
C VAL A 164 -1.85 18.41 11.39
N VAL A 165 -0.99 19.24 11.98
CA VAL A 165 -0.86 20.64 11.60
C VAL A 165 0.20 20.79 10.51
N LEU A 166 -0.25 21.17 9.31
CA LEU A 166 0.61 21.36 8.14
C LEU A 166 0.65 22.82 7.70
N GLY A 167 1.85 23.28 7.38
CA GLY A 167 2.09 24.57 6.73
C GLY A 167 2.89 24.42 5.43
N GLY A 168 2.80 25.42 4.56
CA GLY A 168 3.65 25.53 3.38
C GLY A 168 4.99 26.24 3.63
N PRO A 169 5.81 26.41 2.59
CA PRO A 169 7.04 27.20 2.67
C PRO A 169 6.77 28.72 2.68
N GLY A 170 5.57 29.16 2.31
CA GLY A 170 5.17 30.57 2.32
C GLY A 170 4.80 31.10 3.70
N GLY A 171 4.23 32.30 3.75
CA GLY A 171 3.83 32.99 4.99
C GLY A 171 2.43 32.61 5.49
N GLU A 172 1.74 31.72 4.80
CA GLU A 172 0.39 31.26 5.14
C GLU A 172 0.39 30.58 6.51
N ARG A 173 -0.72 30.77 7.23
CA ARG A 173 -0.95 30.13 8.52
C ARG A 173 -1.08 28.62 8.33
N PRO A 174 -0.47 27.80 9.21
CA PRO A 174 -0.67 26.37 9.16
C PRO A 174 -2.14 26.01 9.45
N ARG A 175 -2.56 24.89 8.88
CA ARG A 175 -3.91 24.34 9.04
C ARG A 175 -3.82 22.97 9.69
N ARG A 176 -4.80 22.66 10.52
CA ARG A 176 -5.02 21.33 11.07
C ARG A 176 -5.77 20.50 10.04
N TYR A 177 -5.30 19.29 9.79
CA TYR A 177 -5.90 18.34 8.86
C TYR A 177 -6.23 17.03 9.55
N GLU A 178 -7.29 16.38 9.10
CA GLU A 178 -7.67 15.05 9.58
C GLU A 178 -7.69 14.05 8.41
N CYS A 179 -7.28 12.81 8.71
CA CYS A 179 -7.47 11.68 7.80
C CYS A 179 -8.76 10.95 8.16
N SER A 180 -9.89 11.40 7.59
CA SER A 180 -11.17 10.72 7.76
C SER A 180 -11.28 9.45 6.90
N ASP A 181 -12.24 8.58 7.22
CA ASP A 181 -12.53 7.38 6.42
C ASP A 181 -12.88 7.71 4.97
N ASP A 182 -13.52 8.86 4.74
CA ASP A 182 -13.83 9.34 3.39
C ASP A 182 -12.56 9.70 2.61
N VAL A 183 -11.59 10.34 3.26
CA VAL A 183 -10.27 10.63 2.67
C VAL A 183 -9.54 9.34 2.34
N ARG A 184 -9.58 8.34 3.23
CA ARG A 184 -8.97 7.02 3.00
C ARG A 184 -9.65 6.28 1.85
N SER A 185 -10.98 6.35 1.75
CA SER A 185 -11.74 5.59 0.76
C SER A 185 -11.79 6.25 -0.61
N ARG A 186 -11.66 7.59 -0.68
CA ARG A 186 -11.82 8.38 -1.91
C ARG A 186 -10.81 9.55 -1.99
N PRO A 187 -9.50 9.33 -1.84
CA PRO A 187 -8.48 10.38 -1.78
C PRO A 187 -8.41 11.31 -3.01
N GLY A 188 -8.93 10.87 -4.16
CA GLY A 188 -8.98 11.68 -5.37
C GLY A 188 -10.07 12.75 -5.39
N THR A 189 -11.11 12.61 -4.56
CA THR A 189 -12.29 13.50 -4.57
C THR A 189 -12.68 14.00 -3.18
N ALA A 190 -12.45 13.21 -2.13
CA ALA A 190 -12.62 13.63 -0.74
C ALA A 190 -11.38 14.40 -0.28
N ARG A 191 -11.48 15.73 -0.24
CA ARG A 191 -10.41 16.58 0.29
C ARG A 191 -10.32 16.40 1.81
N PRO A 192 -9.12 16.29 2.38
CA PRO A 192 -8.95 16.28 3.83
C PRO A 192 -9.60 17.49 4.50
N PRO A 193 -10.51 17.29 5.47
CA PRO A 193 -11.09 18.40 6.21
C PRO A 193 -9.97 19.16 6.91
N SER A 194 -10.09 20.49 6.95
CA SER A 194 -9.09 21.32 7.59
C SER A 194 -9.66 22.59 8.20
N SER A 195 -9.03 23.04 9.28
CA SER A 195 -9.32 24.27 9.98
C SER A 195 -8.04 25.09 10.14
N GLU A 196 -8.15 26.42 10.17
CA GLU A 196 -7.00 27.25 10.54
C GLU A 196 -6.67 27.01 12.01
N VAL A 197 -5.38 26.89 12.32
CA VAL A 197 -4.97 26.79 13.72
C VAL A 197 -5.00 28.18 14.33
N THR A 198 -5.82 28.36 15.36
CA THR A 198 -6.00 29.64 16.01
C THR A 198 -5.13 29.69 17.28
N GLY A 199 -3.83 29.96 17.10
CA GLY A 199 -2.88 30.20 18.19
C GLY A 199 -2.46 28.95 18.98
N GLY A 200 -1.15 28.88 19.28
CA GLY A 200 -0.58 28.05 20.34
C GLY A 200 -0.33 28.87 21.60
#